data_AF-A0A848T530-F1
#
_entry.id   AF-A0A848T530-F1
#
_cell.length_a   1.000
_cell.length_b   1.000
_cell.length_c   1.000
_cell.angle_alpha   90.00
_cell.angle_beta   90.00
_cell.angle_gamma   90.00
#
_symmetry.space_group_name_H-M   'P 1'
#
loop_
_entity.id
_entity.type
_entity.pdbx_description
1 polymer ?
#
loop_
_entity_poly.entity_id
_entity_poly.type
_entity_poly.pdbx_seq_one_letter_code
_entity_poly.pdbx_strand_id
1 'polypeptide(L)'
;MKALFLSSIMLFLTVGFLSANTDNNEIIDNANLSVELVNKVFEDAYYEIIEVNANENYLLVKDIWKVYVDIDNDKNYITFSLTWSTNEEASLEDKLALVNMISTKVLMVAPYVSTSSGNIVIKYDLWVEGGVSKKNVILSHKAFVKSLHLILELDTELILN
;
A
#
# COMPACT_ATOMS: atom_id res chain seq x y z
N MET A 1 22.34 8.60 -51.74
CA MET A 1 22.77 8.12 -50.41
C MET A 1 22.15 8.92 -49.24
N LYS A 2 20.98 9.56 -49.39
CA LYS A 2 20.23 10.23 -48.30
C LYS A 2 18.89 9.54 -47.96
N ALA A 3 18.33 8.75 -48.88
CA ALA A 3 17.06 8.04 -48.68
C ALA A 3 17.18 6.81 -47.75
N LEU A 4 18.35 6.18 -47.68
CA LEU A 4 18.62 5.01 -46.83
C LEU A 4 18.73 5.35 -45.33
N PHE A 5 19.06 6.60 -44.99
CA PHE A 5 19.18 7.03 -43.58
C PHE A 5 17.81 7.35 -42.95
N LEU A 6 16.84 7.80 -43.75
CA LEU A 6 15.48 8.05 -43.25
C LEU A 6 14.68 6.77 -43.03
N SER A 7 14.90 5.71 -43.81
CA SER A 7 14.22 4.43 -43.61
C SER A 7 14.65 3.71 -42.34
N SER A 8 15.93 3.81 -41.97
CA SER A 8 16.46 3.18 -40.74
C SER A 8 16.00 3.88 -39.46
N ILE A 9 15.81 5.21 -39.49
CA ILE A 9 15.30 5.98 -38.34
C ILE A 9 13.79 5.77 -38.16
N MET A 10 13.03 5.65 -39.26
CA MET A 10 11.60 5.32 -39.21
C MET A 10 11.32 3.91 -38.67
N LEU A 11 12.20 2.94 -38.93
CA LEU A 11 12.05 1.57 -38.42
C LEU A 11 12.28 1.47 -36.90
N PHE A 12 13.15 2.31 -36.33
CA PHE A 12 13.37 2.36 -34.89
C PHE A 12 12.21 3.04 -34.14
N LEU A 13 11.56 4.03 -34.76
CA LEU A 13 10.38 4.70 -34.18
C LEU A 13 9.15 3.79 -34.18
N THR A 14 8.94 2.96 -35.21
CA THR A 14 7.80 2.04 -35.25
C THR A 14 7.97 0.82 -34.35
N VAL A 15 9.20 0.35 -34.11
CA VAL A 15 9.48 -0.73 -33.16
C VAL A 15 9.41 -0.23 -31.70
N GLY A 16 9.77 1.03 -31.43
CA GLY A 16 9.69 1.62 -30.09
C GLY A 16 8.26 1.84 -29.57
N PHE A 17 7.27 2.04 -30.46
CA PHE A 17 5.87 2.26 -30.06
C PHE A 17 5.05 0.98 -29.86
N LEU A 18 5.51 -0.17 -30.37
CA LEU A 18 4.81 -1.45 -30.18
C LEU A 18 5.12 -2.11 -28.83
N SER A 19 6.21 -1.72 -28.16
CA SER A 19 6.62 -2.27 -26.85
C SER A 19 5.96 -1.59 -25.64
N ALA A 20 5.13 -0.57 -25.85
CA ALA A 20 4.65 0.30 -24.76
C ALA A 20 3.22 -0.01 -24.27
N ASN A 21 2.58 -1.10 -24.72
CA ASN A 21 1.15 -1.33 -24.46
C ASN A 21 0.79 -2.78 -24.10
N THR A 22 1.34 -3.30 -23.00
CA THR A 22 0.76 -4.44 -22.27
C THR A 22 1.25 -4.38 -20.85
N ASP A 23 0.43 -3.92 -19.89
CA ASP A 23 0.49 -4.31 -18.45
C ASP A 23 -0.39 -3.44 -17.52
N ASN A 24 -0.89 -2.29 -17.99
CA ASN A 24 -1.76 -1.41 -17.18
C ASN A 24 -3.19 -1.94 -16.94
N ASN A 25 -3.61 -2.99 -17.64
CA ASN A 25 -4.94 -3.60 -17.54
C ASN A 25 -4.95 -4.97 -16.86
N GLU A 26 -3.82 -5.43 -16.33
CA GLU A 26 -3.79 -6.67 -15.57
C GLU A 26 -4.65 -6.50 -14.31
N ILE A 27 -5.68 -7.35 -14.21
CA ILE A 27 -6.55 -7.45 -13.04
C ILE A 27 -5.88 -8.39 -12.04
N ILE A 28 -5.78 -7.93 -10.80
CA ILE A 28 -5.31 -8.69 -9.64
C ILE A 28 -6.54 -9.25 -8.95
N ASP A 29 -6.59 -10.57 -8.78
CA ASP A 29 -7.66 -11.29 -8.09
C ASP A 29 -7.06 -12.41 -7.23
N ASN A 30 -7.90 -13.17 -6.54
CA ASN A 30 -7.45 -14.25 -5.66
C ASN A 30 -6.59 -15.31 -6.38
N ALA A 31 -6.78 -15.52 -7.70
CA ALA A 31 -6.08 -16.55 -8.45
C ALA A 31 -4.63 -16.17 -8.75
N ASN A 32 -4.35 -14.88 -8.93
CA ASN A 32 -3.00 -14.40 -9.24
C ASN A 32 -2.35 -13.57 -8.12
N LEU A 33 -3.06 -13.24 -7.04
CA LEU A 33 -2.50 -12.46 -5.93
C LEU A 33 -1.30 -13.19 -5.30
N SER A 34 -0.16 -12.50 -5.28
CA SER A 34 1.10 -12.93 -4.67
C SER A 34 1.95 -11.74 -4.28
N VAL A 35 2.92 -11.95 -3.38
CA VAL A 35 3.81 -10.88 -2.90
C VAL A 35 4.65 -10.32 -4.06
N GLU A 36 5.09 -11.18 -4.98
CA GLU A 36 5.89 -10.79 -6.13
C GLU A 36 5.11 -9.88 -7.08
N LEU A 37 3.82 -10.21 -7.31
CA LEU A 37 2.94 -9.38 -8.13
C LEU A 37 2.72 -8.01 -7.48
N VAL A 38 2.41 -7.98 -6.18
CA VAL A 38 2.21 -6.71 -5.45
C VAL A 38 3.51 -5.91 -5.39
N ASN A 39 4.66 -6.55 -5.17
CA ASN A 39 5.97 -5.90 -5.21
C ASN A 39 6.20 -5.19 -6.55
N LYS A 40 5.99 -5.90 -7.67
CA LYS A 40 6.11 -5.31 -9.01
C LYS A 40 5.18 -4.11 -9.19
N VAL A 41 3.95 -4.17 -8.68
CA VAL A 41 3.00 -3.05 -8.74
C VAL A 41 3.53 -1.81 -8.03
N PHE A 42 4.19 -1.97 -6.88
CA PHE A 42 4.80 -0.86 -6.15
C PHE A 42 6.09 -0.35 -6.81
N GLU A 43 6.95 -1.25 -7.33
CA GLU A 43 8.15 -0.89 -8.09
C GLU A 43 7.81 -0.11 -9.37
N ASP A 44 6.82 -0.57 -10.15
CA ASP A 44 6.31 0.10 -11.36
C ASP A 44 5.71 1.48 -11.04
N ALA A 45 5.22 1.67 -9.81
CA ALA A 45 4.73 2.93 -9.29
C ALA A 45 5.82 3.79 -8.63
N TYR A 46 7.09 3.38 -8.71
CA TYR A 46 8.27 4.07 -8.20
C TYR A 46 8.32 4.25 -6.68
N TYR A 47 7.70 3.33 -5.92
CA TYR A 47 7.91 3.29 -4.48
C TYR A 47 9.23 2.59 -4.12
N GLU A 48 9.83 3.01 -3.01
CA GLU A 48 10.97 2.31 -2.43
C GLU A 48 10.47 1.08 -1.66
N ILE A 49 11.04 -0.08 -1.95
CA ILE A 49 10.76 -1.33 -1.26
C ILE A 49 11.88 -1.60 -0.26
N ILE A 50 11.55 -1.63 1.02
CA ILE A 50 12.52 -1.89 2.10
C ILE A 50 12.75 -3.39 2.25
N GLU A 51 11.67 -4.18 2.13
CA GLU A 51 11.69 -5.60 2.40
C GLU A 51 10.64 -6.33 1.58
N VAL A 52 10.94 -7.55 1.16
CA VAL A 52 10.00 -8.48 0.53
C VAL A 52 10.17 -9.84 1.22
N ASN A 53 9.10 -10.33 1.85
CA ASN A 53 9.07 -11.62 2.53
C ASN A 53 7.96 -12.50 1.97
N ALA A 54 8.29 -13.30 0.96
CA ALA A 54 7.35 -14.23 0.33
C ALA A 54 6.92 -15.38 1.26
N ASN A 55 7.70 -15.71 2.30
CA ASN A 55 7.34 -16.79 3.23
C ASN A 55 6.25 -16.37 4.20
N GLU A 56 6.26 -15.08 4.59
CA GLU A 56 5.28 -14.48 5.50
C GLU A 56 4.22 -13.65 4.75
N ASN A 57 4.22 -13.72 3.42
CA ASN A 57 3.27 -13.05 2.54
C ASN A 57 3.19 -11.53 2.69
N TYR A 58 4.31 -10.82 2.92
CA TYR A 58 4.30 -9.35 3.00
C TYR A 58 5.46 -8.68 2.28
N LEU A 59 5.32 -7.38 2.05
CA LEU A 59 6.41 -6.47 1.75
C LEU A 59 6.32 -5.21 2.62
N LEU A 60 7.45 -4.53 2.81
CA LEU A 60 7.53 -3.27 3.54
C LEU A 60 7.85 -2.14 2.55
N VAL A 61 6.89 -1.24 2.34
CA VAL A 61 7.01 -0.11 1.41
C VAL A 61 7.42 1.14 2.17
N LYS A 62 8.39 1.89 1.63
CA LYS A 62 8.75 3.22 2.11
C LYS A 62 8.07 4.29 1.27
N ASP A 63 7.29 5.11 1.95
CA ASP A 63 6.83 6.43 1.52
C ASP A 63 7.23 7.43 2.62
N ILE A 64 6.38 8.41 2.93
CA ILE A 64 6.48 9.24 4.14
C ILE A 64 6.62 8.34 5.39
N TRP A 65 5.83 7.26 5.47
CA TRP A 65 5.95 6.20 6.49
C TRP A 65 6.42 4.87 5.91
N LYS A 66 6.76 3.94 6.82
CA LYS A 66 6.97 2.53 6.47
C LYS A 66 5.63 1.80 6.63
N VAL A 67 5.09 1.30 5.53
CA VAL A 67 3.79 0.64 5.49
C VAL A 67 4.00 -0.83 5.17
N TYR A 68 3.52 -1.71 6.05
CA TYR A 68 3.42 -3.13 5.75
C TYR A 68 2.29 -3.34 4.74
N VAL A 69 2.58 -4.14 3.71
CA VAL A 69 1.61 -4.57 2.72
C VAL A 69 1.58 -6.09 2.77
N ASP A 70 0.61 -6.61 3.50
CA ASP A 70 0.42 -8.03 3.73
C ASP A 70 -0.61 -8.59 2.75
N ILE A 71 -0.41 -9.83 2.33
CA ILE A 71 -1.36 -10.59 1.53
C ILE A 71 -1.99 -11.62 2.44
N ASP A 72 -3.31 -11.56 2.53
CA ASP A 72 -4.06 -12.55 3.29
C ASP A 72 -3.82 -13.97 2.75
N ASN A 73 -3.77 -14.96 3.63
CA ASN A 73 -3.48 -16.34 3.25
C ASN A 73 -4.56 -16.93 2.33
N ASP A 74 -5.81 -16.49 2.51
CA ASP A 74 -6.93 -16.86 1.63
C ASP A 74 -6.99 -15.97 0.37
N LYS A 75 -6.04 -15.05 0.22
CA LYS A 75 -5.86 -14.14 -0.92
C LYS A 75 -7.09 -13.27 -1.21
N ASN A 76 -7.89 -12.98 -0.20
CA ASN A 76 -9.07 -12.13 -0.30
C ASN A 76 -8.72 -10.64 -0.18
N TYR A 77 -7.59 -10.32 0.44
CA TYR A 77 -7.20 -8.96 0.76
C TYR A 77 -5.73 -8.68 0.51
N ILE A 78 -5.47 -7.43 0.15
CA ILE A 78 -4.19 -6.77 0.39
C ILE A 78 -4.40 -5.85 1.59
N THR A 79 -3.65 -6.07 2.68
CA THR A 79 -3.75 -5.30 3.91
C THR A 79 -2.62 -4.29 3.97
N PHE A 80 -2.97 -3.01 4.07
CA PHE A 80 -2.02 -1.94 4.39
C PHE A 80 -2.04 -1.73 5.89
N SER A 81 -0.88 -1.79 6.55
CA SER A 81 -0.83 -1.56 7.99
C SER A 81 0.38 -0.74 8.43
N LEU A 82 0.19 -0.02 9.54
CA LEU A 82 1.22 0.71 10.24
C LEU A 82 0.98 0.59 11.74
N THR A 83 2.05 0.40 12.50
CA THR A 83 2.02 0.43 13.96
C THR A 83 2.72 1.70 14.44
N TRP A 84 2.01 2.53 15.20
CA TRP A 84 2.60 3.61 15.96
C TRP A 84 2.92 3.15 17.36
N SER A 85 4.16 3.39 17.77
CA SER A 85 4.49 3.32 19.19
C SER A 85 3.64 4.32 19.94
N THR A 86 3.23 3.95 21.15
CA THR A 86 2.44 4.85 22.00
C THR A 86 3.31 5.43 23.10
N ASN A 87 2.93 6.60 23.60
CA ASN A 87 3.50 7.15 24.82
C ASN A 87 3.31 6.15 25.98
N GLU A 88 4.40 5.86 26.70
CA GLU A 88 4.39 4.92 27.83
C GLU A 88 3.53 5.43 29.00
N GLU A 89 3.36 6.74 29.12
CA GLU A 89 2.52 7.37 30.16
C GLU A 89 1.03 7.38 29.78
N ALA A 90 0.68 7.19 28.51
CA ALA A 90 -0.71 7.17 28.07
C ALA A 90 -1.42 5.93 28.63
N SER A 91 -2.56 6.13 29.27
CA SER A 91 -3.34 5.02 29.82
C SER A 91 -3.97 4.19 28.71
N LEU A 92 -4.40 2.96 29.02
CA LEU A 92 -5.16 2.15 28.07
C LEU A 92 -6.49 2.84 27.69
N GLU A 93 -7.11 3.56 28.63
CA GLU A 93 -8.34 4.31 28.39
C GLU A 93 -8.14 5.40 27.35
N ASP A 94 -7.05 6.17 27.46
CA ASP A 94 -6.71 7.24 26.50
C ASP A 94 -6.44 6.66 25.10
N LYS A 95 -5.68 5.56 25.03
CA LYS A 95 -5.40 4.86 23.76
C LYS A 95 -6.69 4.37 23.11
N LEU A 96 -7.61 3.80 23.88
CA LEU A 96 -8.91 3.36 23.39
C LEU A 96 -9.80 4.54 22.99
N ALA A 97 -9.74 5.66 23.70
CA ALA A 97 -10.45 6.88 23.33
C ALA A 97 -9.98 7.42 21.98
N LEU A 98 -8.66 7.45 21.73
CA LEU A 98 -8.10 7.83 20.43
C LEU A 98 -8.52 6.84 19.34
N VAL A 99 -8.40 5.52 19.57
CA VAL A 99 -8.86 4.50 18.62
C VAL A 99 -10.34 4.66 18.26
N ASN A 100 -11.20 4.94 19.24
CA ASN A 100 -12.62 5.20 19.00
C ASN A 100 -12.84 6.49 18.20
N MET A 101 -12.06 7.54 18.48
CA MET A 101 -12.12 8.79 17.74
C MET A 101 -11.71 8.59 16.27
N ILE A 102 -10.61 7.88 16.03
CA ILE A 102 -10.15 7.51 14.69
C ILE A 102 -11.25 6.71 13.97
N SER A 103 -11.80 5.68 14.61
CA SER A 103 -12.87 4.84 14.02
C SER A 103 -14.12 5.64 13.63
N THR A 104 -14.39 6.73 14.36
CA THR A 104 -15.56 7.58 14.10
C THR A 104 -15.30 8.59 12.98
N LYS A 105 -14.07 9.08 12.84
CA LYS A 105 -13.74 10.23 11.99
C LYS A 105 -12.95 9.88 10.72
N VAL A 106 -12.25 8.76 10.71
CA VAL A 106 -11.36 8.35 9.63
C VAL A 106 -11.95 7.15 8.93
N LEU A 107 -12.32 7.33 7.67
CA LEU A 107 -12.94 6.27 6.88
C LEU A 107 -11.90 5.21 6.46
N MET A 108 -12.41 3.99 6.24
CA MET A 108 -11.69 2.85 5.64
C MET A 108 -10.55 2.24 6.48
N VAL A 109 -10.24 2.80 7.65
CA VAL A 109 -9.24 2.22 8.55
C VAL A 109 -9.91 1.47 9.70
N ALA A 110 -9.26 0.43 10.17
CA ALA A 110 -9.63 -0.33 11.36
C ALA A 110 -8.50 -0.18 12.40
N PRO A 111 -8.55 0.87 13.24
CA PRO A 111 -7.57 1.06 14.30
C PRO A 111 -7.82 0.10 15.47
N TYR A 112 -6.77 -0.35 16.15
CA TYR A 112 -6.88 -1.10 17.40
C TYR A 112 -5.62 -0.96 18.26
N VAL A 113 -5.75 -1.22 19.56
CA VAL A 113 -4.60 -1.35 20.46
C VAL A 113 -4.11 -2.80 20.40
N SER A 114 -2.85 -3.00 20.02
CA SER A 114 -2.18 -4.30 20.05
C SER A 114 -2.12 -4.82 21.49
N THR A 115 -2.66 -6.00 21.73
CA THR A 115 -2.62 -6.64 23.06
C THR A 115 -1.22 -7.09 23.46
N SER A 116 -0.33 -7.34 22.50
CA SER A 116 1.04 -7.79 22.76
C SER A 116 2.00 -6.65 23.08
N SER A 117 1.81 -5.48 22.48
CA SER A 117 2.74 -4.34 22.61
C SER A 117 2.14 -3.11 23.28
N GLY A 118 0.81 -3.01 23.38
CA GLY A 118 0.12 -1.80 23.83
C GLY A 118 0.16 -0.64 22.82
N ASN A 119 0.74 -0.86 21.63
CA ASN A 119 0.83 0.11 20.55
C ASN A 119 -0.46 0.19 19.74
N ILE A 120 -0.66 1.30 19.03
CA ILE A 120 -1.82 1.47 18.16
C ILE A 120 -1.46 1.00 16.76
N VAL A 121 -2.24 0.05 16.26
CA VAL A 121 -2.15 -0.45 14.89
C VAL A 121 -3.27 0.15 14.07
N ILE A 122 -2.93 0.67 12.90
CA ILE A 122 -3.89 1.13 11.91
C ILE A 122 -3.78 0.19 10.72
N LYS A 123 -4.90 -0.38 10.28
CA LYS A 123 -4.93 -1.19 9.07
C LYS A 123 -6.05 -0.79 8.12
N TYR A 124 -5.88 -1.08 6.84
CA TYR A 124 -6.90 -0.98 5.81
C TYR A 124 -6.79 -2.20 4.90
N ASP A 125 -7.90 -2.93 4.77
CA ASP A 125 -7.99 -4.15 3.97
C ASP A 125 -8.62 -3.81 2.60
N LEU A 126 -7.82 -3.89 1.53
CA LEU A 126 -8.32 -3.81 0.15
C LEU A 126 -8.81 -5.18 -0.28
N TRP A 127 -10.13 -5.31 -0.40
CA TRP A 127 -10.80 -6.48 -0.94
C TRP A 127 -10.43 -6.69 -2.42
N VAL A 128 -9.90 -7.87 -2.76
CA VAL A 128 -9.48 -8.21 -4.13
C VAL A 128 -10.40 -9.19 -4.85
N GLU A 129 -11.36 -9.82 -4.15
CA GLU A 129 -12.30 -10.75 -4.80
C GLU A 129 -13.21 -9.98 -5.76
N GLY A 130 -13.32 -10.50 -6.99
CA GLY A 130 -13.96 -9.82 -8.13
C GLY A 130 -12.99 -8.98 -8.98
N GLY A 131 -11.73 -8.85 -8.56
CA GLY A 131 -10.65 -8.27 -9.32
C GLY A 131 -10.46 -6.77 -9.10
N VAL A 132 -9.21 -6.36 -8.92
CA VAL A 132 -8.79 -4.95 -8.81
C VAL A 132 -7.67 -4.65 -9.82
N SER A 133 -7.63 -3.42 -10.35
CA SER A 133 -6.49 -3.02 -11.18
C SER A 133 -5.25 -2.73 -10.33
N LYS A 134 -4.06 -2.83 -10.93
CA LYS A 134 -2.79 -2.33 -10.33
C LYS A 134 -2.93 -0.89 -9.81
N LYS A 135 -3.61 -0.04 -10.59
CA LYS A 135 -3.90 1.35 -10.22
C LYS A 135 -4.74 1.43 -8.93
N ASN A 136 -5.70 0.54 -8.74
CA ASN A 136 -6.52 0.51 -7.53
C ASN A 136 -5.66 0.20 -6.29
N VAL A 137 -4.77 -0.79 -6.37
CA VAL A 137 -3.82 -1.11 -5.28
C VAL A 137 -3.01 0.13 -4.86
N ILE A 138 -2.44 0.85 -5.83
CA ILE A 138 -1.66 2.08 -5.55
C ILE A 138 -2.54 3.22 -5.00
N LEU A 139 -3.76 3.38 -5.50
CA LEU A 139 -4.68 4.40 -4.98
C LEU A 139 -5.15 4.07 -3.55
N SER A 140 -5.36 2.80 -3.25
CA SER A 140 -5.69 2.30 -1.90
C SER A 140 -4.54 2.54 -0.93
N HIS A 141 -3.28 2.28 -1.32
CA HIS A 141 -2.11 2.66 -0.54
C HIS A 141 -2.07 4.17 -0.26
N LYS A 142 -2.27 5.00 -1.31
CA LYS A 142 -2.30 6.47 -1.15
C LYS A 142 -3.45 6.94 -0.24
N ALA A 143 -4.60 6.29 -0.32
CA ALA A 143 -5.74 6.58 0.55
C ALA A 143 -5.39 6.25 2.01
N PHE A 144 -4.76 5.10 2.26
CA PHE A 144 -4.26 4.71 3.58
C PHE A 144 -3.28 5.75 4.14
N VAL A 145 -2.26 6.13 3.38
CA VAL A 145 -1.29 7.18 3.77
C VAL A 145 -1.97 8.51 4.06
N LYS A 146 -3.02 8.90 3.32
CA LYS A 146 -3.79 10.11 3.67
C LYS A 146 -4.55 9.97 4.98
N SER A 147 -5.13 8.80 5.25
CA SER A 147 -5.77 8.52 6.54
C SER A 147 -4.79 8.62 7.69
N LEU A 148 -3.54 8.17 7.52
CA LEU A 148 -2.49 8.32 8.53
C LEU A 148 -2.19 9.80 8.85
N HIS A 149 -2.15 10.69 7.86
CA HIS A 149 -2.00 12.13 8.11
C HIS A 149 -3.15 12.68 8.96
N LEU A 150 -4.39 12.33 8.61
CA LEU A 150 -5.56 12.77 9.36
C LEU A 150 -5.55 12.24 10.81
N ILE A 151 -5.05 11.03 11.03
CA ILE A 151 -4.93 10.47 12.39
C ILE A 151 -3.98 11.31 13.24
N LEU A 152 -2.85 11.74 12.69
CA LEU A 152 -1.92 12.62 13.42
C LEU A 152 -2.55 13.98 13.76
N GLU A 153 -3.43 14.51 12.92
CA GLU A 153 -4.19 15.73 13.23
C GLU A 153 -5.22 15.52 14.35
N LEU A 154 -5.72 14.29 14.53
CA LEU A 154 -6.65 13.93 15.59
C LEU A 154 -5.96 13.62 16.92
N ASP A 155 -4.67 13.27 16.91
CA ASP A 155 -3.88 12.95 18.11
C ASP A 155 -3.43 14.23 18.84
N THR A 156 -4.40 14.98 19.36
CA THR A 156 -4.13 16.24 20.09
C THR A 156 -3.51 16.03 21.47
N GLU A 157 -3.60 14.81 22.00
CA GLU A 157 -3.07 14.42 23.31
C GLU A 157 -1.66 13.81 23.25
N LEU A 158 -1.07 13.72 22.06
CA LEU A 158 0.29 13.20 21.82
C LEU A 158 0.45 11.77 22.33
N ILE A 159 -0.53 10.92 22.02
CA ILE A 159 -0.53 9.51 22.37
C ILE A 159 0.41 8.73 21.43
N LEU A 160 0.52 9.13 20.17
CA LEU A 160 1.33 8.49 19.14
C LEU A 160 2.76 9.07 19.11
N ASN A 161 3.75 8.19 18.88
CA ASN A 161 5.18 8.53 18.72
C ASN A 161 5.68 8.25 17.30
#